data_AF-A0A2R6HTN1-F1
#
_entry.id   AF-A0A2R6HTN1-F1
#
_cell.length_a   1.000
_cell.length_b   1.000
_cell.length_c   1.000
_cell.angle_alpha   90.00
_cell.angle_beta   90.00
_cell.angle_gamma   90.00
#
_symmetry.space_group_name_H-M   'P 1'
#
loop_
_entity.id
_entity.type
_entity.pdbx_description
1 polymer ?
#
loop_
_entity_poly.entity_id
_entity_poly.type
_entity_poly.pdbx_seq_one_letter_code
_entity_poly.pdbx_strand_id
1 'polypeptide(L)'
;NTIIAGFKTMNIAIAIIVLAWSIGLAAEKVGTAEFIVDTMVGSGVPGSFLPAIIFVAAAIVAFTTGTSWGTMAILTPLAIPLGYELSGLSVLPVLIGVLFGGAIWGDHSSPISDTTVMSSIFAGSDHIDHVNTQVPFAGTAAGVTLVGLLLYGVGIQTVYVVLPLSFVLTAGAVLTLNKLDARRKGLPEVMPSVEEIESGNVDIDAIENGDINGNNGSHAYLSTVPVLALVVVAGYLGLLFAFATLGG
;
A
#
# COMPACT_ATOMS: atom_id res chain seq x y z
N ASN A 1 -7.06 -31.64 -19.55
CA ASN A 1 -7.81 -31.40 -18.29
C ASN A 1 -7.34 -30.19 -17.50
N THR A 2 -6.03 -29.93 -17.37
CA THR A 2 -5.52 -28.78 -16.59
C THR A 2 -6.00 -27.41 -17.10
N ILE A 3 -6.07 -27.20 -18.42
CA ILE A 3 -6.56 -25.95 -19.03
C ILE A 3 -8.03 -25.69 -18.68
N ILE A 4 -8.87 -26.72 -18.74
CA ILE A 4 -10.31 -26.62 -18.42
C ILE A 4 -10.51 -26.35 -16.92
N ALA A 5 -9.70 -26.98 -16.07
CA ALA A 5 -9.72 -26.72 -14.63
C ALA A 5 -9.32 -25.27 -14.32
N GLY A 6 -8.30 -24.74 -14.98
CA GLY A 6 -7.89 -23.33 -14.86
C GLY A 6 -8.97 -22.35 -15.33
N PHE A 7 -9.60 -22.63 -16.47
CA PHE A 7 -10.75 -21.84 -16.95
C PHE A 7 -11.89 -21.79 -15.93
N LYS A 8 -12.17 -22.93 -15.27
CA LYS A 8 -13.21 -23.02 -14.24
C LYS A 8 -12.90 -22.16 -13.01
N THR A 9 -11.62 -22.02 -12.65
CA THR A 9 -11.17 -21.14 -11.55
C THR A 9 -11.28 -19.66 -11.91
N MET A 10 -11.09 -19.30 -13.19
CA MET A 10 -11.21 -17.91 -13.66
C MET A 10 -12.65 -17.44 -13.88
N ASN A 11 -13.66 -18.32 -13.84
CA ASN A 11 -15.04 -17.98 -14.17
C ASN A 11 -15.63 -16.90 -13.25
N ILE A 12 -15.24 -16.90 -11.97
CA ILE A 12 -15.65 -15.86 -11.00
C ILE A 12 -15.04 -14.50 -11.39
N ALA A 13 -13.75 -14.46 -11.74
CA ALA A 13 -13.09 -13.23 -12.17
C ALA A 13 -13.73 -12.65 -13.45
N ILE A 14 -14.07 -13.51 -14.41
CA ILE A 14 -14.76 -13.10 -15.65
C ILE A 14 -16.13 -12.51 -15.33
N ALA A 15 -16.92 -13.14 -14.45
CA ALA A 15 -18.22 -12.63 -14.04
C ALA A 15 -18.11 -11.25 -13.36
N ILE A 16 -17.12 -11.06 -12.48
CA ILE A 16 -16.85 -9.77 -11.84
C ILE A 16 -16.53 -8.70 -12.87
N ILE A 17 -15.68 -8.99 -13.87
CA ILE A 17 -15.30 -8.01 -14.91
C ILE A 17 -16.53 -7.60 -15.75
N VAL A 18 -17.39 -8.56 -16.14
CA VAL A 18 -18.62 -8.26 -16.91
C VAL A 18 -19.61 -7.43 -16.09
N LEU A 19 -19.79 -7.75 -14.80
CA LEU A 19 -20.65 -6.97 -13.90
C LEU A 19 -20.07 -5.58 -13.65
N ALA A 20 -18.76 -5.46 -13.54
CA ALA A 20 -18.10 -4.18 -13.36
C ALA A 20 -18.28 -3.24 -14.57
N TRP A 21 -18.21 -3.75 -15.80
CA TRP A 21 -18.59 -2.96 -16.99
C TRP A 21 -20.06 -2.54 -16.96
N SER A 22 -20.95 -3.39 -16.45
CA SER A 22 -22.36 -3.03 -16.29
C SER A 22 -22.53 -1.89 -15.28
N ILE A 23 -21.77 -1.88 -14.18
CA ILE A 23 -21.74 -0.78 -13.21
C ILE A 23 -21.17 0.49 -13.85
N GLY A 24 -20.09 0.40 -14.61
CA GLY A 24 -19.53 1.54 -15.34
C GLY A 24 -20.54 2.20 -16.27
N LEU A 25 -21.23 1.41 -17.10
CA LEU A 25 -22.29 1.90 -18.00
C LEU A 25 -23.50 2.46 -17.23
N ALA A 26 -23.86 1.87 -16.10
CA ALA A 26 -24.92 2.40 -15.24
C ALA A 26 -24.50 3.75 -14.63
N ALA A 27 -23.26 3.87 -14.16
CA ALA A 27 -22.70 5.10 -13.60
C ALA A 27 -22.65 6.24 -14.62
N GLU A 28 -22.27 5.94 -15.87
CA GLU A 28 -22.32 6.87 -17.00
C GLU A 28 -23.77 7.32 -17.28
N LYS A 29 -24.73 6.38 -17.33
CA LYS A 29 -26.14 6.72 -17.60
C LYS A 29 -26.80 7.60 -16.55
N VAL A 30 -26.40 7.48 -15.28
CA VAL A 30 -26.95 8.29 -14.19
C VAL A 30 -26.13 9.57 -13.95
N GLY A 31 -25.10 9.83 -14.75
CA GLY A 31 -24.25 11.01 -14.64
C GLY A 31 -23.45 11.06 -13.34
N THR A 32 -22.96 9.91 -12.87
CA THR A 32 -22.20 9.83 -11.60
C THR A 32 -20.94 10.70 -11.66
N ALA A 33 -20.29 10.76 -12.83
CA ALA A 33 -19.08 11.54 -12.99
C ALA A 33 -19.38 13.03 -12.83
N GLU A 34 -20.40 13.53 -13.55
CA GLU A 34 -20.88 14.90 -13.49
C GLU A 34 -21.38 15.27 -12.09
N PHE A 35 -22.09 14.37 -11.40
CA PHE A 35 -22.52 14.59 -10.02
C PHE A 35 -21.33 14.78 -9.06
N ILE A 36 -20.28 13.95 -9.19
CA ILE A 36 -19.08 14.08 -8.36
C ILE A 36 -18.33 15.36 -8.73
N VAL A 37 -18.20 15.68 -10.03
CA VAL A 37 -17.61 16.94 -10.51
C VAL A 37 -18.32 18.14 -9.88
N ASP A 38 -19.63 18.22 -10.00
CA ASP A 38 -20.45 19.31 -9.48
C ASP A 38 -20.36 19.40 -7.96
N THR A 39 -20.31 18.25 -7.27
CA THR A 39 -20.14 18.21 -5.81
C THR A 39 -18.74 18.67 -5.39
N MET A 40 -17.68 18.29 -6.12
CA MET A 40 -16.30 18.71 -5.85
C MET A 40 -16.11 20.20 -6.11
N VAL A 41 -16.58 20.68 -7.27
CA VAL A 41 -16.56 22.10 -7.63
C VAL A 41 -17.40 22.92 -6.65
N GLY A 42 -18.61 22.44 -6.32
CA GLY A 42 -19.52 23.09 -5.38
C GLY A 42 -19.04 23.12 -3.93
N SER A 43 -18.20 22.16 -3.53
CA SER A 43 -17.52 22.14 -2.22
C SER A 43 -16.19 22.90 -2.21
N GLY A 44 -15.74 23.41 -3.35
CA GLY A 44 -14.49 24.15 -3.49
C GLY A 44 -13.24 23.26 -3.48
N VAL A 45 -13.39 21.94 -3.64
CA VAL A 45 -12.27 20.99 -3.73
C VAL A 45 -11.73 20.96 -5.16
N PRO A 46 -10.46 21.35 -5.40
CA PRO A 46 -9.89 21.29 -6.74
C PRO A 46 -9.83 19.86 -7.29
N GLY A 47 -10.07 19.70 -8.59
CA GLY A 47 -9.98 18.39 -9.28
C GLY A 47 -8.62 17.70 -9.13
N SER A 48 -7.55 18.44 -8.82
CA SER A 48 -6.22 17.92 -8.53
C SER A 48 -6.16 16.98 -7.33
N PHE A 49 -7.15 17.02 -6.42
CA PHE A 49 -7.25 16.10 -5.27
C PHE A 49 -7.94 14.78 -5.61
N LEU A 50 -8.47 14.62 -6.83
CA LEU A 50 -9.16 13.41 -7.27
C LEU A 50 -8.33 12.12 -7.04
N PRO A 51 -7.01 12.06 -7.35
CA PRO A 51 -6.21 10.88 -7.07
C PRO A 51 -6.21 10.46 -5.58
N ALA A 52 -6.19 11.43 -4.65
CA ALA A 52 -6.24 11.13 -3.22
C ALA A 52 -7.60 10.53 -2.81
N ILE A 53 -8.69 11.07 -3.36
CA ILE A 53 -10.05 10.57 -3.10
C ILE A 53 -10.20 9.14 -3.63
N ILE A 54 -9.75 8.88 -4.86
CA ILE A 54 -9.81 7.55 -5.48
C ILE A 54 -8.94 6.54 -4.71
N PHE A 55 -7.76 6.93 -4.24
CA PHE A 55 -6.91 6.08 -3.41
C PHE A 55 -7.65 5.62 -2.14
N VAL A 56 -8.25 6.57 -1.41
CA VAL A 56 -8.97 6.27 -0.16
C VAL A 56 -10.22 5.43 -0.43
N ALA A 57 -10.98 5.75 -1.47
CA ALA A 57 -12.14 4.97 -1.87
C ALA A 57 -11.77 3.52 -2.21
N ALA A 58 -10.72 3.33 -3.02
CA ALA A 58 -10.22 2.00 -3.37
C ALA A 58 -9.71 1.24 -2.14
N ALA A 59 -8.99 1.90 -1.25
CA ALA A 59 -8.53 1.34 0.01
C ALA A 59 -9.68 0.83 0.88
N ILE A 60 -10.72 1.63 1.08
CA ILE A 60 -11.88 1.25 1.91
C ILE A 60 -12.69 0.13 1.26
N VAL A 61 -12.96 0.22 -0.05
CA VAL A 61 -13.71 -0.81 -0.76
C VAL A 61 -12.96 -2.14 -0.73
N ALA A 62 -11.65 -2.15 -1.00
CA ALA A 62 -10.86 -3.38 -0.95
C ALA A 62 -10.72 -3.94 0.47
N PHE A 63 -10.57 -3.07 1.48
CA PHE A 63 -10.52 -3.50 2.88
C PHE A 63 -11.81 -4.17 3.33
N THR A 64 -12.95 -3.60 2.96
CA THR A 64 -14.28 -4.11 3.34
C THR A 64 -14.73 -5.31 2.51
N THR A 65 -14.25 -5.47 1.28
CA THR A 65 -14.59 -6.61 0.41
C THR A 65 -13.58 -7.75 0.45
N GLY A 66 -12.36 -7.50 0.95
CA GLY A 66 -11.28 -8.49 0.99
C GLY A 66 -10.74 -8.86 -0.39
N THR A 67 -10.86 -7.99 -1.40
CA THR A 67 -10.38 -8.27 -2.75
C THR A 67 -9.85 -7.05 -3.48
N SER A 68 -8.59 -7.15 -3.93
CA SER A 68 -7.94 -6.14 -4.78
C SER A 68 -8.50 -6.14 -6.20
N TRP A 69 -8.55 -7.31 -6.85
CA TRP A 69 -9.03 -7.45 -8.24
C TRP A 69 -10.50 -7.07 -8.40
N GLY A 70 -11.37 -7.42 -7.44
CA GLY A 70 -12.77 -7.01 -7.46
C GLY A 70 -12.92 -5.49 -7.37
N THR A 71 -12.15 -4.87 -6.48
CA THR A 71 -12.12 -3.40 -6.32
C THR A 71 -11.60 -2.70 -7.58
N MET A 72 -10.51 -3.19 -8.16
CA MET A 72 -9.96 -2.67 -9.41
C MET A 72 -10.98 -2.79 -10.56
N ALA A 73 -11.65 -3.95 -10.67
CA ALA A 73 -12.66 -4.17 -11.69
C ALA A 73 -13.79 -3.15 -11.58
N ILE A 74 -14.35 -2.94 -10.37
CA ILE A 74 -15.49 -2.03 -10.14
C ILE A 74 -15.10 -0.56 -10.29
N LEU A 75 -13.94 -0.15 -9.75
CA LEU A 75 -13.57 1.27 -9.69
C LEU A 75 -12.92 1.79 -10.98
N THR A 76 -12.19 0.97 -11.74
CA THR A 76 -11.53 1.41 -12.98
C THR A 76 -12.49 2.02 -14.01
N PRO A 77 -13.63 1.38 -14.36
CA PRO A 77 -14.56 1.95 -15.35
C PRO A 77 -15.30 3.19 -14.83
N LEU A 78 -15.25 3.47 -13.53
CA LEU A 78 -15.78 4.71 -12.93
C LEU A 78 -14.71 5.82 -12.92
N ALA A 79 -13.51 5.48 -12.48
CA ALA A 79 -12.48 6.45 -12.16
C ALA A 79 -11.76 6.99 -13.41
N ILE A 80 -11.63 6.19 -14.48
CA ILE A 80 -11.01 6.62 -15.74
C ILE A 80 -11.83 7.74 -16.42
N PRO A 81 -13.14 7.57 -16.69
CA PRO A 81 -13.94 8.64 -17.29
C PRO A 81 -13.98 9.90 -16.42
N LEU A 82 -14.19 9.73 -15.11
CA LEU A 82 -14.21 10.83 -14.14
C LEU A 82 -12.89 11.62 -14.15
N GLY A 83 -11.74 10.93 -14.14
CA GLY A 83 -10.42 11.57 -14.21
C GLY A 83 -10.18 12.31 -15.51
N TYR A 84 -10.60 11.71 -16.63
CA TYR A 84 -10.49 12.32 -17.93
C TYR A 84 -11.30 13.61 -18.04
N GLU A 85 -12.55 13.62 -17.54
CA GLU A 85 -13.41 14.79 -17.57
C GLU A 85 -12.93 15.91 -16.63
N LEU A 86 -12.45 15.56 -15.44
CA LEU A 86 -12.04 16.53 -14.43
C LEU A 86 -10.65 17.15 -14.65
N SER A 87 -9.72 16.38 -15.23
CA SER A 87 -8.30 16.77 -15.25
C SER A 87 -7.57 16.38 -16.53
N GLY A 88 -8.27 15.84 -17.54
CA GLY A 88 -7.71 15.49 -18.84
C GLY A 88 -6.87 14.21 -18.84
N LEU A 89 -6.25 13.90 -19.98
CA LEU A 89 -5.47 12.66 -20.14
C LEU A 89 -4.25 12.55 -19.20
N SER A 90 -3.67 13.67 -18.79
CA SER A 90 -2.42 13.69 -18.00
C SER A 90 -2.60 13.11 -16.59
N VAL A 91 -3.81 13.09 -16.04
CA VAL A 91 -4.10 12.52 -14.72
C VAL A 91 -4.18 10.99 -14.75
N LEU A 92 -4.50 10.39 -15.90
CA LEU A 92 -4.88 8.98 -15.99
C LEU A 92 -3.81 8.01 -15.47
N PRO A 93 -2.50 8.17 -15.79
CA PRO A 93 -1.48 7.27 -15.25
C PRO A 93 -1.39 7.32 -13.72
N VAL A 94 -1.50 8.52 -13.14
CA VAL A 94 -1.50 8.72 -11.69
C VAL A 94 -2.75 8.08 -11.09
N LEU A 95 -3.90 8.33 -11.68
CA LEU A 95 -5.20 7.84 -11.21
C LEU A 95 -5.29 6.31 -11.22
N ILE A 96 -4.78 5.65 -12.27
CA ILE A 96 -4.69 4.19 -12.33
C ILE A 96 -3.72 3.67 -11.26
N GLY A 97 -2.55 4.29 -11.12
CA GLY A 97 -1.55 3.90 -10.13
C GLY A 97 -2.08 3.96 -8.70
N VAL A 98 -2.77 5.04 -8.34
CA VAL A 98 -3.34 5.20 -6.99
C VAL A 98 -4.56 4.34 -6.75
N LEU A 99 -5.38 4.09 -7.78
CA LEU A 99 -6.51 3.16 -7.68
C LEU A 99 -5.99 1.75 -7.37
N PHE A 100 -4.95 1.31 -8.08
CA PHE A 100 -4.35 0.00 -7.86
C PHE A 100 -3.65 -0.07 -6.50
N GLY A 101 -2.89 0.97 -6.15
CA GLY A 101 -2.25 1.07 -4.84
C GLY A 101 -3.25 1.00 -3.68
N GLY A 102 -4.36 1.73 -3.76
CA GLY A 102 -5.42 1.68 -2.77
C GLY A 102 -6.08 0.30 -2.69
N ALA A 103 -6.40 -0.30 -3.84
CA ALA A 103 -7.01 -1.63 -3.89
C ALA A 103 -6.10 -2.73 -3.30
N ILE A 104 -4.79 -2.70 -3.59
CA ILE A 104 -3.81 -3.64 -3.03
C ILE A 104 -3.68 -3.42 -1.53
N TRP A 105 -3.58 -2.16 -1.09
CA TRP A 105 -3.48 -1.84 0.32
C TRP A 105 -4.67 -2.36 1.13
N GLY A 106 -5.89 -2.15 0.64
CA GLY A 106 -7.10 -2.57 1.32
C GLY A 106 -7.19 -4.08 1.44
N ASP A 107 -6.90 -4.80 0.35
CA ASP A 107 -6.87 -6.27 0.32
C ASP A 107 -5.84 -6.84 1.33
N HIS A 108 -4.63 -6.30 1.31
CA HIS A 108 -3.52 -6.74 2.17
C HIS A 108 -3.79 -6.51 3.67
N SER A 109 -4.53 -5.46 4.02
CA SER A 109 -4.85 -5.14 5.41
C SER A 109 -6.19 -5.74 5.88
N SER A 110 -6.97 -6.35 4.99
CA SER A 110 -8.29 -6.87 5.29
C SER A 110 -8.22 -8.21 6.06
N PRO A 111 -8.92 -8.35 7.20
CA PRO A 111 -9.07 -9.64 7.89
C PRO A 111 -9.86 -10.67 7.08
N ILE A 112 -10.68 -10.25 6.12
CA ILE A 112 -11.53 -11.16 5.36
C ILE A 112 -10.96 -11.51 3.98
N SER A 113 -9.77 -11.02 3.65
CA SER A 113 -9.13 -11.30 2.37
C SER A 113 -8.62 -12.74 2.30
N ASP A 114 -8.90 -13.40 1.17
CA ASP A 114 -8.38 -14.74 0.87
C ASP A 114 -6.84 -14.78 0.93
N THR A 115 -6.17 -13.70 0.50
CA THR A 115 -4.70 -13.62 0.53
C THR A 115 -4.16 -13.51 1.96
N THR A 116 -4.84 -12.74 2.81
CA THR A 116 -4.49 -12.58 4.22
C THR A 116 -4.73 -13.86 5.01
N VAL A 117 -5.88 -14.52 4.78
CA VAL A 117 -6.20 -15.82 5.38
C VAL A 117 -5.15 -16.86 4.98
N MET A 118 -4.87 -16.99 3.67
CA MET A 118 -3.89 -17.95 3.18
C MET A 118 -2.47 -17.68 3.73
N SER A 119 -2.07 -16.40 3.81
CA SER A 119 -0.76 -16.00 4.35
C SER A 119 -0.64 -16.34 5.84
N SER A 120 -1.69 -16.12 6.63
CA SER A 120 -1.69 -16.49 8.06
C SER A 120 -1.58 -18.01 8.28
N ILE A 121 -2.26 -18.81 7.46
CA ILE A 121 -2.19 -20.28 7.52
C ILE A 121 -0.77 -20.76 7.18
N PHE A 122 -0.16 -20.22 6.12
CA PHE A 122 1.20 -20.61 5.73
C PHE A 122 2.27 -20.16 6.73
N ALA A 123 2.05 -19.02 7.39
CA ALA A 123 2.92 -18.55 8.46
C ALA A 123 2.74 -19.33 9.78
N GLY A 124 1.68 -20.13 9.91
CA GLY A 124 1.34 -20.83 11.16
C GLY A 124 0.97 -19.89 12.31
N SER A 125 0.62 -18.64 12.00
CA SER A 125 0.25 -17.61 12.97
C SER A 125 -1.25 -17.56 13.21
N ASP A 126 -1.68 -17.08 14.37
CA ASP A 126 -3.07 -16.69 14.55
C ASP A 126 -3.46 -15.63 13.49
N HIS A 127 -4.65 -15.79 12.93
CA HIS A 127 -5.10 -14.96 11.82
C HIS A 127 -5.23 -13.48 12.21
N ILE A 128 -5.77 -13.20 13.39
CA ILE A 128 -5.97 -11.83 13.85
C ILE A 128 -4.62 -11.20 14.23
N ASP A 129 -3.69 -11.97 14.79
CA ASP A 129 -2.34 -11.51 15.06
C ASP A 129 -1.57 -11.19 13.76
N HIS A 130 -1.74 -12.01 12.72
CA HIS A 130 -1.17 -11.75 11.40
C HIS A 130 -1.69 -10.44 10.80
N VAL A 131 -2.98 -10.15 10.93
CA VAL A 131 -3.58 -8.90 10.45
C VAL A 131 -3.07 -7.71 11.26
N ASN A 132 -3.10 -7.83 12.60
CA ASN A 132 -2.71 -6.76 13.52
C ASN A 132 -1.24 -6.37 13.38
N THR A 133 -0.38 -7.31 13.00
CA THR A 133 1.04 -7.04 12.73
C THR A 133 1.25 -6.35 11.38
N GLN A 134 0.40 -6.60 10.37
CA GLN A 134 0.53 -5.98 9.04
C GLN A 134 -0.04 -4.56 8.95
N VAL A 135 -1.16 -4.29 9.61
CA VAL A 135 -1.86 -2.98 9.55
C VAL A 135 -0.95 -1.78 9.86
N PRO A 136 -0.04 -1.82 10.87
CA PRO A 136 0.87 -0.70 11.12
C PRO A 136 1.84 -0.41 9.96
N PHE A 137 2.38 -1.44 9.31
CA PHE A 137 3.27 -1.28 8.16
C PHE A 137 2.50 -0.79 6.95
N ALA A 138 1.36 -1.41 6.65
CA ALA A 138 0.49 -1.01 5.57
C ALA A 138 0.03 0.45 5.78
N GLY A 139 -0.40 0.81 6.98
CA GLY A 139 -0.84 2.15 7.34
C GLY A 139 0.26 3.21 7.17
N THR A 140 1.52 2.85 7.45
CA THR A 140 2.67 3.72 7.18
C THR A 140 2.82 4.00 5.69
N ALA A 141 2.76 2.96 4.85
CA ALA A 141 2.85 3.11 3.40
C ALA A 141 1.68 3.93 2.81
N ALA A 142 0.45 3.69 3.27
CA ALA A 142 -0.71 4.48 2.88
C ALA A 142 -0.60 5.95 3.33
N GLY A 143 -0.11 6.20 4.54
CA GLY A 143 0.11 7.55 5.05
C GLY A 143 1.11 8.33 4.20
N VAL A 144 2.25 7.73 3.85
CA VAL A 144 3.24 8.38 2.96
C VAL A 144 2.65 8.61 1.56
N THR A 145 1.90 7.63 1.04
CA THR A 145 1.22 7.77 -0.26
C THR A 145 0.24 8.95 -0.23
N LEU A 146 -0.58 9.06 0.81
CA LEU A 146 -1.51 10.18 0.99
C LEU A 146 -0.80 11.53 1.04
N VAL A 147 0.33 11.64 1.75
CA VAL A 147 1.14 12.87 1.74
C VAL A 147 1.58 13.20 0.31
N GLY A 148 2.07 12.23 -0.45
CA GLY A 148 2.41 12.41 -1.86
C GLY A 148 1.24 12.88 -2.72
N LEU A 149 0.03 12.34 -2.49
CA LEU A 149 -1.18 12.73 -3.23
C LEU A 149 -1.73 14.09 -2.81
N LEU A 150 -1.55 14.49 -1.56
CA LEU A 150 -1.86 15.86 -1.12
C LEU A 150 -0.90 16.86 -1.76
N LEU A 151 0.40 16.53 -1.85
CA LEU A 151 1.38 17.33 -2.58
C LEU A 151 1.03 17.45 -4.07
N TYR A 152 0.61 16.35 -4.68
CA TYR A 152 0.07 16.36 -6.05
C TYR A 152 -1.14 17.30 -6.17
N GLY A 153 -2.06 17.25 -5.20
CA GLY A 153 -3.26 18.09 -5.15
C GLY A 153 -2.96 19.59 -5.06
N VAL A 154 -1.91 19.99 -4.35
CA VAL A 154 -1.48 21.41 -4.27
C VAL A 154 -0.57 21.84 -5.43
N GLY A 155 -0.30 20.97 -6.41
CA GLY A 155 0.45 21.29 -7.63
C GLY A 155 1.92 20.87 -7.64
N ILE A 156 2.41 20.17 -6.61
CA ILE A 156 3.76 19.59 -6.59
C ILE A 156 3.71 18.22 -7.27
N GLN A 157 3.79 18.22 -8.59
CA GLN A 157 3.64 17.01 -9.42
C GLN A 157 4.99 16.48 -9.94
N THR A 158 6.09 17.15 -9.63
CA THR A 158 7.41 16.80 -10.14
C THR A 158 7.93 15.51 -9.49
N VAL A 159 8.17 14.48 -10.30
CA VAL A 159 8.70 13.18 -9.87
C VAL A 159 9.99 13.33 -9.06
N TYR A 160 10.87 14.24 -9.47
CA TYR A 160 12.14 14.54 -8.80
C TYR A 160 12.01 15.06 -7.36
N VAL A 161 10.83 15.54 -6.97
CA VAL A 161 10.54 16.02 -5.61
C VAL A 161 9.76 14.96 -4.84
N VAL A 162 8.66 14.48 -5.42
CA VAL A 162 7.72 13.60 -4.72
C VAL A 162 8.34 12.24 -4.40
N LEU A 163 9.14 11.68 -5.31
CA LEU A 163 9.68 10.33 -5.16
C LEU A 163 10.82 10.25 -4.12
N PRO A 164 11.85 11.13 -4.12
CA PRO A 164 12.83 11.18 -3.04
C PRO A 164 12.21 11.54 -1.69
N LEU A 165 11.24 12.46 -1.66
CA LEU A 165 10.52 12.80 -0.44
C LEU A 165 9.77 11.59 0.13
N SER A 166 9.07 10.84 -0.72
CA SER A 166 8.35 9.62 -0.29
C SER A 166 9.30 8.57 0.27
N PHE A 167 10.48 8.40 -0.33
CA PHE A 167 11.51 7.51 0.21
C PHE A 167 11.98 7.95 1.60
N VAL A 168 12.32 9.24 1.77
CA VAL A 168 12.76 9.79 3.07
C VAL A 168 11.67 9.69 4.12
N LEU A 169 10.42 10.02 3.77
CA LEU A 169 9.27 9.91 4.67
C LEU A 169 9.04 8.46 5.08
N THR A 170 9.14 7.50 4.15
CA THR A 170 8.98 6.07 4.47
C THR A 170 10.08 5.60 5.41
N ALA A 171 11.35 5.88 5.09
CA ALA A 171 12.48 5.48 5.93
C ALA A 171 12.39 6.12 7.33
N GLY A 172 12.10 7.43 7.39
CA GLY A 172 11.93 8.16 8.64
C GLY A 172 10.76 7.64 9.49
N ALA A 173 9.61 7.37 8.86
CA ALA A 173 8.44 6.83 9.54
C ALA A 173 8.71 5.43 10.09
N VAL A 174 9.33 4.54 9.31
CA VAL A 174 9.68 3.18 9.75
C VAL A 174 10.65 3.22 10.94
N LEU A 175 11.72 4.01 10.87
CA LEU A 175 12.69 4.13 11.95
C LEU A 175 12.07 4.73 13.22
N THR A 176 11.23 5.75 13.06
CA THR A 176 10.54 6.41 14.18
C THR A 176 9.53 5.47 14.84
N LEU A 177 8.70 4.80 14.05
CA LEU A 177 7.71 3.85 14.54
C LEU A 177 8.36 2.65 15.21
N ASN A 178 9.44 2.11 14.65
CA ASN A 178 10.23 1.05 15.27
C ASN A 178 10.75 1.51 16.64
N LYS A 179 11.43 2.66 16.71
CA LYS A 179 11.97 3.19 17.96
C LYS A 179 10.89 3.46 19.02
N LEU A 180 9.72 3.94 18.59
CA LEU A 180 8.58 4.16 19.49
C LEU A 180 7.97 2.85 20.00
N ASP A 181 7.85 1.82 19.15
CA ASP A 181 7.29 0.52 19.53
C ASP A 181 8.25 -0.25 20.45
N ALA A 182 9.54 -0.26 20.13
CA ALA A 182 10.59 -0.84 20.97
C ALA A 182 10.60 -0.22 22.38
N ARG A 183 10.54 1.11 22.47
CA ARG A 183 10.43 1.83 23.75
C ARG A 183 9.15 1.53 24.51
N ARG A 184 8.02 1.40 23.82
CA ARG A 184 6.72 1.08 24.45
C ARG A 184 6.69 -0.32 25.04
N LYS A 185 7.36 -1.28 24.39
CA LYS A 185 7.37 -2.69 24.78
C LYS A 185 8.57 -3.08 25.64
N GLY A 186 9.51 -2.17 25.90
CA GLY A 186 10.74 -2.47 26.63
C GLY A 186 11.67 -3.43 25.87
N LEU A 187 11.54 -3.50 24.54
CA LEU A 187 12.28 -4.42 23.69
C LEU A 187 13.53 -3.74 23.09
N PRO A 188 14.59 -4.51 22.76
CA PRO A 188 15.74 -3.98 22.03
C PRO A 188 15.33 -3.46 20.64
N GLU A 189 15.98 -2.38 20.18
CA GLU A 189 15.66 -1.75 18.88
C GLU A 189 15.97 -2.66 17.67
N VAL A 190 16.86 -3.65 17.84
CA VAL A 190 17.18 -4.68 16.86
C VAL A 190 17.07 -6.03 17.54
N MET A 191 16.22 -6.91 17.00
CA MET A 191 16.12 -8.28 17.50
C MET A 191 17.41 -9.03 17.20
N PRO A 192 17.98 -9.76 18.18
CA PRO A 192 19.11 -10.65 17.95
C PRO A 192 18.80 -11.67 16.85
N SER A 193 19.82 -12.04 16.07
CA SER A 193 19.68 -13.06 15.04
C SER A 193 19.43 -14.45 15.64
N VAL A 194 18.86 -15.37 14.85
CA VAL A 194 18.60 -16.76 15.28
C VAL A 194 19.90 -17.42 15.75
N GLU A 195 21.01 -17.17 15.05
CA GLU A 195 22.35 -17.68 15.39
C GLU A 195 22.83 -17.17 16.76
N GLU A 196 22.57 -15.90 17.09
CA GLU A 196 22.93 -15.32 18.38
C GLU A 196 22.08 -15.89 19.52
N ILE A 197 20.80 -16.13 19.27
CA ILE A 197 19.87 -16.77 20.22
C ILE A 197 20.28 -18.22 20.48
N GLU A 198 20.54 -19.00 19.43
CA GLU A 198 20.97 -20.39 19.54
C GLU A 198 22.37 -20.54 20.16
N SER A 199 23.24 -19.53 20.01
CA SER A 199 24.56 -19.50 20.65
C SER A 199 24.53 -19.27 22.17
N GLY A 200 23.37 -18.93 22.75
CA GLY A 200 23.22 -18.65 24.18
C GLY A 200 23.90 -17.36 24.65
N ASN A 201 24.37 -16.52 23.72
CA ASN A 201 24.99 -15.22 24.02
C ASN A 201 23.95 -14.12 24.35
N VAL A 202 22.67 -14.45 24.27
CA VAL A 202 21.54 -13.53 24.48
C VAL A 202 20.69 -14.06 25.62
N ASP A 203 20.50 -13.23 26.64
CA ASP A 203 19.60 -13.52 27.75
C ASP A 203 18.14 -13.29 27.30
N ILE A 204 17.49 -14.37 26.87
CA ILE A 204 16.09 -14.36 26.39
C ILE A 204 15.14 -13.95 27.50
N ASP A 205 15.39 -14.41 28.74
CA ASP A 205 14.56 -14.13 29.90
C ASP A 205 14.62 -12.63 30.27
N ALA A 206 15.78 -11.98 30.12
CA ALA A 206 15.90 -10.53 30.32
C ALA A 206 15.15 -9.71 29.25
N ILE A 207 15.14 -10.16 27.98
CA ILE A 207 14.40 -9.51 26.90
C ILE A 207 12.89 -9.68 27.07
N GLU A 208 12.45 -10.88 27.46
CA GLU A 208 11.03 -11.19 27.70
C GLU A 208 10.47 -10.42 28.90
N ASN A 209 11.31 -10.12 29.90
CA ASN A 209 10.97 -9.33 31.08
C ASN A 209 11.20 -7.81 30.92
N GLY A 210 11.72 -7.34 29.78
CA GLY A 210 11.95 -5.92 29.49
C GLY A 210 13.08 -5.26 30.29
N ASP A 211 14.04 -6.03 30.81
CA ASP A 211 15.19 -5.51 31.58
C ASP A 211 16.33 -5.12 30.64
N ILE A 212 16.23 -3.91 30.10
CA ILE A 212 17.21 -3.29 29.20
C ILE A 212 18.38 -2.67 29.98
N ASN A 213 19.14 -3.50 30.71
CA ASN A 213 20.44 -3.13 31.30
C ASN A 213 21.62 -3.85 30.62
N GLY A 214 21.43 -4.33 29.38
CA GLY A 214 22.49 -4.87 28.53
C GLY A 214 22.85 -3.88 27.43
N ASN A 215 24.01 -3.24 27.57
CA ASN A 215 24.84 -2.60 26.54
C ASN A 215 24.13 -2.18 25.24
N ASN A 216 24.02 -0.87 24.97
CA ASN A 216 23.64 -0.32 23.66
C ASN A 216 24.59 -0.87 22.58
N GLY A 217 24.26 -2.03 22.03
CA GLY A 217 24.99 -2.70 20.98
C GLY A 217 24.96 -1.81 19.74
N SER A 218 26.13 -1.27 19.39
CA SER A 218 26.33 -0.40 18.24
C SER A 218 26.27 -1.18 16.90
N HIS A 219 25.33 -2.09 16.65
CA HIS A 219 25.42 -3.00 15.49
C HIS A 219 24.03 -3.48 15.05
N ALA A 220 23.63 -3.62 13.78
CA ALA A 220 24.26 -3.34 12.50
C ALA A 220 23.12 -3.02 11.49
N TYR A 221 22.91 -1.75 11.15
CA TYR A 221 21.99 -1.36 10.05
C TYR A 221 22.43 -1.91 8.67
N LEU A 222 23.58 -2.59 8.61
CA LEU A 222 24.27 -3.10 7.43
C LEU A 222 24.38 -4.64 7.41
N SER A 223 23.49 -5.36 8.09
CA SER A 223 23.37 -6.81 7.86
C SER A 223 22.90 -7.10 6.43
N THR A 224 23.20 -8.29 5.91
CA THR A 224 23.04 -8.62 4.48
C THR A 224 21.61 -8.43 3.98
N VAL A 225 20.61 -8.70 4.82
CA VAL A 225 19.18 -8.65 4.47
C VAL A 225 18.68 -7.20 4.30
N PRO A 226 18.85 -6.27 5.27
CA PRO A 226 18.55 -4.85 5.08
C PRO A 226 19.30 -4.22 3.91
N VAL A 227 20.57 -4.57 3.71
CA VAL A 227 21.38 -4.03 2.61
C VAL A 227 20.84 -4.49 1.26
N LEU A 228 20.49 -5.78 1.12
CA LEU A 228 19.87 -6.30 -0.09
C LEU A 228 18.54 -5.60 -0.37
N ALA A 229 17.69 -5.42 0.65
CA ALA A 229 16.43 -4.70 0.51
C ALA A 229 16.65 -3.25 0.05
N LEU A 230 17.61 -2.54 0.64
CA LEU A 230 17.97 -1.19 0.21
C LEU A 230 18.48 -1.14 -1.22
N VAL A 231 19.29 -2.12 -1.66
CA VAL A 231 19.77 -2.22 -3.05
C VAL A 231 18.62 -2.47 -4.02
N VAL A 232 17.67 -3.37 -3.68
CA VAL A 232 16.49 -3.62 -4.50
C VAL A 232 15.62 -2.37 -4.61
N VAL A 233 15.37 -1.69 -3.49
CA VAL A 233 14.60 -0.44 -3.48
C VAL A 233 15.32 0.65 -4.29
N ALA A 234 16.62 0.85 -4.08
CA ALA A 234 17.41 1.82 -4.84
C ALA A 234 17.45 1.49 -6.35
N GLY A 235 17.55 0.21 -6.71
CA GLY A 235 17.47 -0.26 -8.09
C GLY A 235 16.11 0.03 -8.72
N TYR A 236 15.03 -0.24 -8.01
CA TYR A 236 13.67 0.09 -8.44
C TYR A 236 13.47 1.61 -8.61
N LEU A 237 13.92 2.42 -7.65
CA LEU A 237 13.85 3.88 -7.74
C LEU A 237 14.69 4.41 -8.91
N GLY A 238 15.87 3.84 -9.16
CA GLY A 238 16.70 4.18 -10.31
C GLY A 238 16.02 3.85 -11.64
N LEU A 239 15.33 2.71 -11.70
CA LEU A 239 14.55 2.31 -12.87
C LEU A 239 13.36 3.26 -13.09
N LEU A 240 12.63 3.62 -12.03
CA LEU A 240 11.57 4.64 -12.10
C LEU A 240 12.10 6.00 -12.55
N PHE A 241 13.25 6.44 -12.03
CA PHE A 241 13.90 7.68 -12.44
C PHE A 241 14.28 7.64 -13.92
N ALA A 242 14.89 6.54 -14.39
CA ALA A 242 15.24 6.37 -15.78
C ALA A 242 14.01 6.46 -16.69
N PHE A 243 12.92 5.75 -16.34
CA PHE A 243 11.65 5.85 -17.07
C PHE A 243 11.07 7.26 -17.06
N ALA A 244 11.10 7.95 -15.91
CA ALA A 244 10.61 9.32 -15.81
C ALA A 244 11.45 10.32 -16.63
N THR A 245 12.76 10.09 -16.76
CA THR A 245 13.66 10.93 -17.56
C THR A 245 13.60 10.63 -19.06
N LEU A 246 13.33 9.39 -19.46
CA LEU A 246 13.32 8.93 -20.85
C LEU A 246 11.94 8.99 -21.51
N GLY A 247 10.87 9.01 -20.71
CA GLY A 247 9.48 9.04 -21.17
C GLY A 247 8.84 10.43 -21.24
N GLY A 248 9.65 11.51 -21.20
CA GLY A 248 9.22 12.90 -21.35
C GLY A 248 9.22 13.36 -22.81
#